data_AF-X0UHR6-F1
#
_entry.id   AF-X0UHR6-F1
#
_cell.length_a   1.000
_cell.length_b   1.000
_cell.length_c   1.000
_cell.angle_alpha   90.00
_cell.angle_beta   90.00
_cell.angle_gamma   90.00
#
_symmetry.space_group_name_H-M   'P 1'
#
loop_
_entity.id
_entity.type
_entity.pdbx_description
1 polymer ?
#
loop_
_entity_poly.entity_id
_entity_poly.type
_entity_poly.pdbx_seq_one_letter_code
_entity_poly.pdbx_strand_id
1 'polypeptide(L)'
;MAVTFQEQIKKQRNLIFVFVGLVLFTAVIVWWGQFRQGEPPERAIIKRFARIKINFEILNHPLLAEFQLVNKIPKFEGEKGRENPFIPTF
;
A
#
# COMPACT_ATOMS: atom_id res chain seq x y z
N MET A 1 -42.47 35.83 33.42
CA MET A 1 -41.27 35.66 32.56
C MET A 1 -40.01 35.28 33.34
N ALA A 2 -39.81 35.70 34.60
CA ALA A 2 -38.63 35.27 35.39
C ALA A 2 -38.63 33.77 35.76
N VAL A 3 -39.81 33.18 36.01
CA VAL A 3 -39.96 31.79 36.45
C VAL A 3 -39.67 30.78 35.32
N THR A 4 -39.91 31.14 34.06
CA THR A 4 -39.65 30.29 32.89
C THR A 4 -38.16 30.09 32.62
N PHE A 5 -37.31 31.06 32.99
CA PHE A 5 -35.85 30.92 32.82
C PHE A 5 -35.26 29.87 33.75
N GLN A 6 -35.76 29.76 34.99
CA GLN A 6 -35.27 28.74 35.94
C GLN A 6 -35.61 27.32 35.49
N GLU A 7 -36.80 27.11 34.91
CA GLU A 7 -37.19 25.82 34.35
C GLU A 7 -36.36 25.45 33.10
N GLN A 8 -36.06 26.44 32.25
CA GLN A 8 -35.21 26.25 31.07
C GLN A 8 -33.77 25.87 31.44
N ILE A 9 -33.19 26.49 32.47
CA ILE A 9 -31.84 26.15 32.97
C ILE A 9 -31.79 24.71 33.51
N LYS A 10 -32.83 24.26 34.22
CA LYS A 10 -32.92 22.87 34.70
C LYS A 10 -33.00 21.87 33.56
N LYS A 11 -33.81 22.15 32.52
CA LYS A 11 -33.92 21.30 31.32
C LYS A 11 -32.61 21.25 30.54
N GLN A 12 -31.95 22.39 30.35
CA GLN A 12 -30.64 22.46 29.68
C GLN A 12 -29.58 21.67 30.44
N ARG A 13 -29.53 21.80 31.77
CA ARG A 13 -28.58 21.04 32.59
C ARG A 13 -28.79 19.54 32.44
N ASN A 14 -30.04 19.07 32.38
CA ASN A 14 -30.34 17.66 32.17
C ASN A 14 -29.95 17.19 30.76
N LEU A 15 -30.22 18.01 29.72
CA LEU A 15 -29.79 17.74 28.35
C LEU A 15 -28.26 17.67 28.23
N ILE A 16 -27.52 18.54 28.94
CA ILE A 16 -26.06 18.51 28.99
C ILE A 16 -25.58 17.21 29.62
N PHE A 17 -26.18 16.76 30.73
CA PHE A 17 -25.81 15.47 31.34
C PHE A 17 -26.09 14.28 30.41
N VAL A 18 -27.22 14.27 29.71
CA VAL A 18 -27.53 13.23 28.71
C VAL A 18 -26.52 13.26 27.57
N PHE A 19 -26.17 14.44 27.07
CA PHE A 19 -25.18 14.61 26.00
C PHE A 19 -23.79 14.13 26.43
N VAL A 20 -23.33 14.53 27.62
CA VAL A 20 -22.05 14.07 28.20
C VAL A 20 -22.07 12.55 28.38
N GLY A 21 -23.17 11.98 28.87
CA GLY A 21 -23.33 10.54 28.99
C GLY A 21 -23.22 9.82 27.64
N LEU A 22 -23.85 10.36 26.59
CA LEU A 22 -23.77 9.82 25.23
C LEU A 22 -22.33 9.85 24.69
N VAL A 23 -21.63 10.97 24.86
CA VAL A 23 -20.23 11.14 24.41
C VAL A 23 -19.29 10.20 25.16
N LEU A 24 -19.47 10.02 26.48
CA LEU A 24 -18.67 9.08 27.25
C LEU A 24 -18.97 7.63 26.83
N PHE A 25 -20.23 7.30 26.60
CA PHE A 25 -20.63 5.96 26.18
C PHE A 25 -20.03 5.59 24.82
N THR A 26 -20.06 6.49 23.83
CA THR A 26 -19.43 6.25 22.53
C THR A 26 -17.91 6.14 22.65
N ALA A 27 -17.27 6.96 23.48
CA ALA A 27 -15.83 6.87 23.75
C ALA A 27 -15.44 5.50 24.34
N VAL A 28 -16.22 4.97 25.29
CA VAL A 28 -15.98 3.65 25.88
C VAL A 28 -16.10 2.54 24.84
N ILE A 29 -17.12 2.59 23.97
CA ILE A 29 -17.30 1.61 22.90
C ILE A 29 -16.12 1.62 21.93
N VAL A 30 -15.67 2.80 21.51
CA VAL A 30 -14.53 2.95 20.60
C VAL A 30 -13.25 2.43 21.27
N TRP A 31 -13.04 2.76 22.56
CA TRP A 31 -11.88 2.30 23.32
C TRP A 31 -11.84 0.77 23.44
N TRP A 32 -12.97 0.13 23.78
CA TRP A 32 -13.08 -1.32 23.81
C TRP A 32 -12.94 -1.96 22.42
N GLY A 33 -13.45 -1.30 21.38
CA GLY A 33 -13.32 -1.75 19.99
C GLY A 33 -11.87 -1.76 19.51
N GLN A 34 -11.09 -0.73 19.83
CA GLN A 34 -9.65 -0.70 19.52
C GLN A 34 -8.87 -1.76 20.30
N PHE A 35 -9.20 -1.99 21.57
CA PHE A 35 -8.47 -2.98 22.38
C PHE A 35 -8.74 -4.44 21.96
N ARG A 36 -9.82 -4.69 21.23
CA ARG A 36 -10.17 -6.01 20.67
C ARG A 36 -9.68 -6.24 19.25
N GLN A 37 -9.02 -5.26 18.64
CA GLN A 37 -8.23 -5.52 17.43
C GLN A 37 -7.01 -6.34 17.87
N GLY A 38 -7.22 -7.66 17.87
CA GLY A 38 -6.16 -8.64 18.02
C GLY A 38 -5.00 -8.32 17.09
N GLU A 39 -3.84 -8.78 17.51
CA GLU A 39 -2.52 -8.56 16.91
C GLU A 39 -2.59 -8.17 15.43
N PRO A 40 -1.95 -7.05 15.03
CA PRO A 40 -1.94 -6.63 13.64
C PRO A 40 -1.56 -7.85 12.79
N PRO A 41 -2.25 -8.14 11.67
CA PRO A 41 -1.96 -9.30 10.85
C PRO A 41 -0.46 -9.31 10.63
N GLU A 42 0.17 -10.37 11.13
CA GLU A 42 1.62 -10.54 11.23
C GLU A 42 2.22 -9.91 9.98
N ARG A 43 2.80 -8.70 10.12
CA ARG A 43 3.26 -7.92 8.97
C ARG A 43 4.16 -8.87 8.22
N ALA A 44 3.71 -9.33 7.05
CA ALA A 44 4.40 -10.34 6.27
C ALA A 44 5.86 -9.91 6.26
N ILE A 45 6.68 -10.64 7.02
CA ILE A 45 8.07 -10.30 7.22
C ILE A 45 8.59 -10.28 5.79
N ILE A 46 8.86 -9.09 5.26
CA ILE A 46 9.51 -8.95 3.96
C ILE A 46 10.83 -9.66 4.22
N LYS A 47 10.90 -10.93 3.80
CA LYS A 47 12.07 -11.79 3.94
C LYS A 47 13.19 -10.94 3.43
N ARG A 48 14.04 -10.46 4.35
CA ARG A 48 15.18 -9.62 4.06
C ARG A 48 15.91 -10.35 2.95
N PHE A 49 15.86 -9.83 1.72
CA PHE A 49 16.34 -10.56 0.56
C PHE A 49 17.73 -11.06 0.90
N ALA A 50 17.91 -12.39 0.94
CA ALA A 50 19.22 -12.97 1.23
C ALA A 50 20.20 -12.30 0.26
N ARG A 51 21.35 -11.85 0.76
CA ARG A 51 22.33 -11.16 -0.08
C ARG A 51 22.84 -12.16 -1.11
N ILE A 52 22.24 -12.18 -2.30
CA ILE A 52 22.62 -13.06 -3.39
C ILE A 52 23.99 -12.60 -3.85
N LYS A 53 25.02 -13.39 -3.55
CA LYS A 53 26.36 -13.21 -4.11
C LYS A 53 26.37 -13.95 -5.44
N ILE A 54 26.38 -13.21 -6.54
CA ILE A 54 26.55 -13.78 -7.86
C ILE A 54 28.01 -14.24 -7.99
N ASN A 55 28.23 -15.52 -8.26
CA ASN A 55 29.57 -16.03 -8.55
C ASN A 55 29.88 -15.85 -10.04
N PHE A 56 30.81 -14.94 -10.35
CA PHE A 56 31.26 -14.68 -11.71
C PHE A 56 32.41 -15.60 -12.17
N GLU A 57 32.95 -16.45 -11.30
CA GLU A 57 33.99 -17.42 -11.65
C GLU A 57 33.53 -18.36 -12.77
N ILE A 58 32.23 -18.63 -12.86
CA ILE A 58 31.66 -19.46 -13.93
C ILE A 58 31.90 -18.88 -15.32
N LEU A 59 32.06 -17.55 -15.47
CA LEU A 59 32.32 -16.91 -16.75
C LEU A 59 33.69 -17.26 -17.34
N ASN A 60 34.62 -17.76 -16.51
CA ASN A 60 35.95 -18.17 -16.92
C ASN A 60 36.04 -19.67 -17.24
N HIS A 61 34.92 -20.40 -17.24
CA HIS A 61 34.93 -21.83 -17.49
C HIS A 61 35.35 -22.13 -18.94
N PRO A 62 36.23 -23.12 -19.20
CA PRO A 62 36.72 -23.43 -20.55
C PRO A 62 35.60 -23.74 -21.55
N LEU A 63 34.52 -24.40 -21.08
CA LEU A 63 33.31 -24.63 -21.89
C LEU A 63 32.68 -23.33 -22.41
N LEU A 64 32.83 -22.21 -21.70
CA LEU A 64 32.29 -20.94 -22.16
C LEU A 64 33.14 -20.30 -23.27
N ALA A 65 34.44 -20.60 -23.31
CA ALA A 65 35.35 -20.14 -24.36
C ALA A 65 35.09 -20.84 -25.71
N GLU A 66 34.44 -22.01 -25.67
CA GLU A 66 34.02 -22.76 -26.86
C GLU A 66 32.74 -22.19 -27.48
N PHE A 67 31.97 -21.35 -26.78
CA PHE A 67 30.85 -20.67 -27.41
C PHE A 67 31.37 -19.69 -28.45
N GLN A 68 30.85 -19.84 -29.66
CA GLN A 68 31.10 -18.91 -30.74
C GLN A 68 30.69 -17.51 -30.29
N LEU A 69 31.69 -16.62 -30.15
CA LEU A 69 31.43 -15.18 -30.07
C LEU A 69 30.54 -14.86 -31.27
N VAL A 70 29.32 -14.38 -31.01
CA VAL A 70 28.39 -14.01 -32.06
C VAL A 70 29.10 -12.97 -32.92
N ASN A 71 29.58 -13.41 -34.09
CA ASN A 71 30.31 -12.60 -35.03
C ASN A 71 29.49 -11.33 -35.28
N LYS A 72 30.18 -10.19 -35.21
CA LYS A 72 29.67 -8.82 -35.36
C LYS A 72 28.29 -8.82 -36.03
N ILE A 73 27.26 -8.57 -35.23
CA ILE A 73 25.90 -8.40 -35.74
C ILE A 73 26.00 -7.35 -36.87
N PRO A 74 25.60 -7.66 -38.10
CA PRO A 74 25.66 -6.70 -39.18
C PRO A 74 24.85 -5.47 -38.78
N LYS A 75 25.31 -4.28 -39.19
CA LYS A 75 24.53 -3.06 -38.95
C LYS A 75 23.16 -3.26 -39.58
N PHE A 76 22.12 -2.95 -38.84
CA PHE A 76 20.75 -3.03 -39.33
C PHE A 76 20.57 -2.03 -40.48
N GLU A 77 20.33 -2.54 -41.69
CA GLU A 77 20.19 -1.75 -42.93
C GLU A 77 18.72 -1.47 -43.30
N GLY A 78 17.78 -1.68 -42.38
CA GLY A 78 16.34 -1.43 -42.61
C GLY A 78 15.84 -0.12 -42.00
N GLU A 79 14.65 0.31 -42.42
CA GLU A 79 13.90 1.34 -41.69
C GLU A 79 13.53 0.80 -40.30
N LYS A 80 13.80 1.57 -39.24
CA LYS A 80 13.37 1.21 -37.89
C LYS A 80 11.85 1.36 -37.80
N GLY A 81 11.14 0.27 -37.99
CA GLY A 81 9.70 0.23 -37.81
C GLY A 81 9.13 -1.10 -38.28
N ARG A 82 8.07 -1.56 -37.63
CA ARG A 82 7.13 -2.48 -38.26
C ARG A 82 6.01 -1.61 -38.82
N GLU A 83 5.53 -1.92 -40.03
CA GLU A 83 4.23 -1.42 -40.46
C GLU A 83 3.23 -1.78 -39.38
N ASN A 84 2.61 -0.77 -38.78
CA ASN A 84 1.66 -0.97 -37.72
C ASN A 84 0.35 -1.45 -38.36
N PRO A 85 -0.08 -2.70 -38.15
CA PRO A 85 -1.29 -3.23 -38.79
C PRO A 85 -2.58 -2.58 -38.28
N PHE A 86 -2.50 -1.66 -37.31
CA PHE A 86 -3.63 -0.90 -36.76
C PHE A 86 -3.79 0.50 -37.37
N ILE A 87 -3.02 0.86 -38.39
CA ILE A 87 -3.24 2.12 -39.12
C ILE A 87 -4.31 1.86 -40.20
N PRO A 88 -5.51 2.48 -40.09
CA PRO A 88 -6.54 2.35 -41.12
C PRO A 88 -6.07 3.04 -42.41
N THR A 89 -6.11 2.31 -43.52
CA THR A 89 -5.94 2.86 -44.87
C THR A 89 -7.31 3.40 -45.32
N PHE A 90 -7.40 4.72 -45.51
CA PHE A 90 -8.58 5.41 -46.03
C PHE A 90 -8.55 5.47 -47.55
#